data_AF-A0A3D4FVB7-F1
#
_entry.id   AF-A0A3D4FVB7-F1
#
_cell.length_a   1.000
_cell.length_b   1.000
_cell.length_c   1.000
_cell.angle_alpha   90.00
_cell.angle_beta   90.00
_cell.angle_gamma   90.00
#
_symmetry.space_group_name_H-M   'P 1'
#
loop_
_entity.id
_entity.type
_entity.pdbx_description
1 polymer ?
#
loop_
_entity_poly.entity_id
_entity_poly.type
_entity_poly.pdbx_seq_one_letter_code
_entity_poly.pdbx_strand_id
1 'polypeptide(L)'
;FRTELTLSSRQISVAYDPALRADDSVQAVLLAASSVSTEAGVLVARIEGHRALRIGPLGPEPEPEEAPSSGVDHDLWLTRLNAGWALDARPVQDENATEPAESSRIPLRHRTTSEVVDTLSAALEPIGDNAGRMTLRWGVHVWATDFEFVELPRRSSPERTSNVGRPSSRTRDADLSARYRATALGSRNETALRTTDGAHIQVLFQREVGTDSDDFPRIESTADGDILEFTRSAAIRLRTEAPLQFGDTLVPTGNLAPNFPGAYALWLRKNGTDWRLVFNNEPDSWGTQHDSAFDAAELDLTYERVDGVDSDRPLAVYFVPFGADENRLILHWGEHVWTAGFAVVQ
;
A
#
# COMPACT_ATOMS: atom_id res chain seq x y z
N PHE A 1 -2.78 4.33 12.89
CA PHE A 1 -2.55 4.59 11.46
C PHE A 1 -2.50 3.25 10.74
N ARG A 2 -2.91 3.14 9.46
CA ARG A 2 -2.90 1.85 8.73
C ARG A 2 -2.54 2.07 7.26
N THR A 3 -1.66 1.21 6.73
CA THR A 3 -1.41 1.11 5.29
C THR A 3 -2.02 -0.18 4.75
N GLU A 4 -2.55 -0.11 3.53
CA GLU A 4 -3.24 -1.21 2.87
C GLU A 4 -2.70 -1.36 1.44
N LEU A 5 -2.51 -2.60 1.02
CA LEU A 5 -2.22 -2.96 -0.36
C LEU A 5 -3.13 -4.12 -0.79
N THR A 6 -3.79 -3.96 -1.92
CA THR A 6 -4.52 -5.02 -2.59
C THR A 6 -3.92 -5.28 -3.95
N LEU A 7 -3.35 -6.47 -4.13
CA LEU A 7 -2.85 -6.96 -5.41
C LEU A 7 -3.71 -8.11 -5.89
N SER A 8 -4.23 -8.03 -7.11
CA SER A 8 -5.01 -9.10 -7.71
C SER A 8 -6.17 -9.57 -6.80
N SER A 9 -6.89 -8.61 -6.21
CA SER A 9 -7.97 -8.83 -5.22
C SER A 9 -7.56 -9.52 -3.91
N ARG A 10 -6.25 -9.59 -3.59
CA ARG A 10 -5.72 -10.15 -2.35
C ARG A 10 -5.08 -9.03 -1.53
N GLN A 11 -5.56 -8.86 -0.30
CA GLN A 11 -5.19 -7.73 0.54
C GLN A 11 -4.15 -8.10 1.60
N ILE A 12 -3.27 -7.16 1.91
CA ILE A 12 -2.46 -7.08 3.12
C ILE A 12 -2.67 -5.68 3.72
N SER A 13 -2.74 -5.58 5.04
CA SER A 13 -2.75 -4.31 5.76
C SER A 13 -1.85 -4.36 6.98
N VAL A 14 -1.24 -3.23 7.29
CA VAL A 14 -0.35 -3.07 8.44
C VAL A 14 -0.84 -1.86 9.23
N ALA A 15 -1.37 -2.13 10.43
CA ALA A 15 -1.74 -1.11 11.40
C ALA A 15 -0.57 -0.88 12.36
N TYR A 16 -0.27 0.37 12.66
CA TYR A 16 0.81 0.74 13.57
C TYR A 16 0.46 2.01 14.34
N ASP A 17 1.18 2.22 15.44
CA ASP A 17 1.02 3.40 16.29
C ASP A 17 2.03 4.49 15.87
N PRO A 18 1.58 5.58 15.23
CA PRO A 18 2.46 6.69 14.89
C PRO A 18 2.89 7.50 16.12
N ALA A 19 2.45 7.17 17.34
CA ALA A 19 2.93 7.79 18.57
C ALA A 19 4.31 7.29 19.02
N LEU A 20 4.80 6.16 18.47
CA LEU A 20 6.12 5.62 18.78
C LEU A 20 7.21 6.53 18.19
N ARG A 21 7.87 7.34 19.04
CA ARG A 21 8.85 8.35 18.61
C ARG A 21 10.26 7.77 18.56
N ALA A 22 11.09 8.32 17.69
CA ALA A 22 12.49 7.91 17.55
C ALA A 22 13.34 8.28 18.77
N ASP A 23 12.93 9.29 19.55
CA ASP A 23 13.60 9.68 20.79
C ASP A 23 13.12 8.90 22.03
N ASP A 24 12.17 7.96 21.86
CA ASP A 24 11.71 7.10 22.95
C ASP A 24 12.83 6.17 23.43
N SER A 25 12.98 6.04 24.76
CA SER A 25 13.99 5.18 25.38
C SER A 25 13.87 3.72 24.95
N VAL A 26 12.66 3.28 24.58
CA VAL A 26 12.39 1.92 24.08
C VAL A 26 13.19 1.63 22.80
N GLN A 27 13.28 2.61 21.89
CA GLN A 27 14.08 2.46 20.68
C GLN A 27 15.57 2.36 21.02
N ALA A 28 16.06 3.24 21.88
CA ALA A 28 17.47 3.24 22.30
C ALA A 28 17.89 1.91 22.94
N VAL A 29 17.03 1.33 23.80
CA VAL A 29 17.25 0.02 24.41
C VAL A 29 17.30 -1.09 23.36
N LEU A 30 16.34 -1.11 22.43
CA LEU A 30 16.29 -2.10 21.34
C LEU A 30 17.54 -2.03 20.44
N LEU A 31 18.00 -0.82 20.10
CA LEU A 31 19.18 -0.59 19.25
C LEU A 31 20.51 -0.88 19.98
N ALA A 32 20.56 -0.72 21.30
CA ALA A 32 21.76 -0.99 22.10
C ALA A 32 21.96 -2.48 22.43
N ALA A 33 20.90 -3.27 22.47
CA ALA A 33 20.96 -4.68 22.84
C ALA A 33 21.70 -5.52 21.79
N SER A 34 22.71 -6.32 22.19
CA SER A 34 23.38 -7.26 21.26
C SER A 34 22.47 -8.38 20.78
N SER A 35 21.54 -8.78 21.65
CA SER A 35 20.36 -9.58 21.34
C SER A 35 19.29 -9.29 22.40
N VAL A 36 18.05 -9.41 22.00
CA VAL A 36 16.88 -9.21 22.85
C VAL A 36 16.20 -10.57 23.00
N SER A 37 15.83 -10.96 24.22
CA SER A 37 15.00 -12.15 24.41
C SER A 37 13.71 -11.96 23.60
N THR A 38 13.12 -13.05 23.12
CA THR A 38 11.84 -12.95 22.38
C THR A 38 10.78 -12.18 23.18
N GLU A 39 10.77 -12.29 24.51
CA GLU A 39 9.86 -11.56 25.40
C GLU A 39 10.09 -10.04 25.49
N ALA A 40 11.24 -9.52 25.04
CA ALA A 40 11.63 -8.12 25.19
C ALA A 40 11.60 -7.31 23.88
N GLY A 41 11.03 -7.86 22.81
CA GLY A 41 10.79 -7.11 21.57
C GLY A 41 9.90 -5.87 21.76
N VAL A 42 9.82 -5.04 20.74
CA VAL A 42 8.92 -3.87 20.73
C VAL A 42 7.75 -4.15 19.78
N LEU A 43 6.51 -4.05 20.26
CA LEU A 43 5.34 -4.11 19.40
C LEU A 43 5.36 -2.90 18.46
N VAL A 44 5.51 -3.14 17.17
CA VAL A 44 5.62 -2.08 16.15
C VAL A 44 4.40 -2.01 15.25
N ALA A 45 3.74 -3.14 15.01
CA ALA A 45 2.59 -3.17 14.13
C ALA A 45 1.70 -4.37 14.39
N ARG A 46 0.51 -4.36 13.79
CA ARG A 46 -0.35 -5.52 13.58
C ARG A 46 -0.56 -5.70 12.09
N ILE A 47 -0.48 -6.93 11.62
CA ILE A 47 -0.71 -7.31 10.23
C ILE A 47 -2.00 -8.09 10.11
N GLU A 48 -2.81 -7.72 9.12
CA GLU A 48 -3.96 -8.49 8.66
C GLU A 48 -3.76 -8.78 7.17
N GLY A 49 -3.87 -10.03 6.75
CA GLY A 49 -3.57 -10.41 5.38
C GLY A 49 -4.45 -11.52 4.85
N HIS A 50 -4.59 -11.58 3.52
CA HIS A 50 -5.30 -12.64 2.84
C HIS A 50 -4.68 -14.01 3.15
N ARG A 51 -5.47 -15.08 3.10
CA ARG A 51 -5.02 -16.46 3.39
C ARG A 51 -3.84 -16.95 2.54
N ALA A 52 -3.61 -16.29 1.40
CA ALA A 52 -2.52 -16.59 0.48
C ALA A 52 -1.24 -15.80 0.78
N LEU A 53 -1.27 -14.91 1.77
CA LEU A 53 -0.14 -14.07 2.10
C LEU A 53 0.98 -14.92 2.71
N ARG A 54 2.17 -14.82 2.13
CA ARG A 54 3.41 -15.39 2.66
C ARG A 54 4.43 -14.28 2.89
N ILE A 55 5.04 -14.28 4.08
CA ILE A 55 6.11 -13.36 4.47
C ILE A 55 7.21 -14.15 5.18
N GLY A 56 8.29 -14.47 4.46
CA GLY A 56 9.30 -15.40 4.97
C GLY A 56 8.65 -16.73 5.39
N PRO A 57 8.82 -17.18 6.66
CA PRO A 57 8.19 -18.41 7.14
C PRO A 57 6.72 -18.25 7.57
N LEU A 58 6.18 -17.02 7.64
CA LEU A 58 4.77 -16.81 7.98
C LEU A 58 3.90 -17.03 6.75
N GLY A 59 2.84 -17.82 6.89
CA GLY A 59 1.84 -18.06 5.84
C GLY A 59 1.83 -19.51 5.35
N PRO A 60 1.00 -19.81 4.33
CA PRO A 60 0.90 -21.17 3.82
C PRO A 60 2.17 -21.61 3.11
N GLU A 61 2.54 -22.87 3.32
CA GLU A 61 3.41 -23.56 2.37
C GLU A 61 2.67 -23.76 1.04
N PRO A 62 3.38 -23.85 -0.09
CA PRO A 62 2.76 -24.00 -1.41
C PRO A 62 2.05 -25.36 -1.61
N GLU A 63 2.07 -26.26 -0.63
CA GLU A 63 1.41 -27.57 -0.75
C GLU A 63 -0.12 -27.47 -0.50
N PRO A 64 -0.95 -28.00 -1.42
CA PRO A 64 -2.37 -27.65 -1.52
C PRO A 64 -3.29 -28.28 -0.45
N GLU A 65 -2.85 -29.33 0.24
CA GLU A 65 -3.73 -30.13 1.11
C GLU A 65 -4.05 -29.46 2.46
N GLU A 66 -3.28 -28.43 2.85
CA GLU A 66 -3.43 -27.70 4.11
C GLU A 66 -3.68 -26.18 3.92
N ALA A 67 -4.27 -25.79 2.78
CA ALA A 67 -4.50 -24.37 2.49
C ALA A 67 -5.40 -23.70 3.56
N PRO A 68 -4.98 -22.59 4.18
CA PRO A 68 -5.67 -22.01 5.32
C PRO A 68 -7.08 -21.51 4.96
N SER A 69 -7.97 -21.63 5.93
CA SER A 69 -9.38 -21.22 5.87
C SER A 69 -9.60 -19.75 6.23
N SER A 70 -8.57 -19.03 6.68
CA SER A 70 -8.61 -17.61 7.00
C SER A 70 -7.29 -16.93 6.68
N GLY A 71 -7.32 -15.60 6.73
CA GLY A 71 -6.14 -14.77 6.61
C GLY A 71 -5.20 -14.87 7.81
N VAL A 72 -4.02 -14.25 7.68
CA VAL A 72 -3.09 -14.06 8.79
C VAL A 72 -3.49 -12.83 9.59
N ASP A 73 -3.52 -12.94 10.92
CA ASP A 73 -3.73 -11.82 11.84
C ASP A 73 -2.74 -11.93 13.01
N HIS A 74 -1.71 -11.07 13.00
CA HIS A 74 -0.56 -11.18 13.90
C HIS A 74 -0.11 -9.82 14.42
N ASP A 75 0.28 -9.78 15.69
CA ASP A 75 1.09 -8.71 16.25
C ASP A 75 2.55 -8.90 15.86
N LEU A 76 3.18 -7.84 15.36
CA LEU A 76 4.55 -7.81 14.87
C LEU A 76 5.46 -7.16 15.91
N TRP A 77 6.33 -7.96 16.50
CA TRP A 77 7.31 -7.51 17.48
C TRP A 77 8.69 -7.38 16.84
N LEU A 78 9.22 -6.16 16.78
CA LEU A 78 10.59 -5.92 16.30
C LEU A 78 11.60 -6.40 17.34
N THR A 79 12.48 -7.30 16.92
CA THR A 79 13.49 -7.93 17.78
C THR A 79 14.86 -7.89 17.14
N ARG A 80 15.89 -7.85 17.98
CA ARG A 80 17.28 -7.99 17.57
C ARG A 80 17.82 -9.34 18.00
N LEU A 81 18.33 -10.10 17.05
CA LEU A 81 18.90 -11.43 17.22
C LEU A 81 20.42 -11.36 16.96
N ASN A 82 21.15 -12.39 17.40
CA ASN A 82 22.58 -12.51 17.06
C ASN A 82 22.82 -12.54 15.54
N ALA A 83 21.86 -13.07 14.77
CA ALA A 83 21.93 -13.18 13.32
C ALA A 83 21.45 -11.93 12.56
N GLY A 84 20.95 -10.89 13.26
CA GLY A 84 20.42 -9.67 12.63
C GLY A 84 19.07 -9.24 13.22
N TRP A 85 18.21 -8.68 12.37
CA TRP A 85 16.89 -8.17 12.78
C TRP A 85 15.78 -9.12 12.34
N ALA A 86 14.72 -9.21 13.14
CA ALA A 86 13.55 -10.01 12.81
C ALA A 86 12.26 -9.39 13.35
N LEU A 87 11.14 -9.68 12.69
CA LEU A 87 9.80 -9.54 13.26
C LEU A 87 9.39 -10.89 13.84
N ASP A 88 9.10 -10.90 15.13
CA ASP A 88 8.42 -12.01 15.79
C ASP A 88 6.92 -11.80 15.61
N ALA A 89 6.34 -12.51 14.64
CA ALA A 89 4.91 -12.45 14.31
C ALA A 89 4.15 -13.37 15.25
N ARG A 90 3.40 -12.79 16.18
CA ARG A 90 2.61 -13.51 17.18
C ARG A 90 1.15 -13.49 16.78
N PRO A 91 0.48 -14.65 16.70
CA PRO A 91 -0.92 -14.68 16.32
C PRO A 91 -1.75 -13.93 17.36
N VAL A 92 -2.69 -13.13 16.88
CA VAL A 92 -3.69 -12.51 17.75
C VAL A 92 -4.58 -13.63 18.27
N GLN A 93 -4.62 -13.82 19.59
CA GLN A 93 -5.35 -14.95 20.19
C GLN A 93 -6.84 -14.88 19.82
N ASP A 94 -7.34 -15.94 19.19
CA ASP A 94 -8.77 -16.23 19.15
C ASP A 94 -9.12 -16.95 20.45
N GLU A 95 -10.00 -16.34 21.26
CA GLU A 95 -10.47 -16.91 22.53
C GLU A 95 -11.10 -18.31 22.37
N ASN A 96 -11.47 -18.69 21.14
CA ASN A 96 -12.07 -19.99 20.83
C ASN A 96 -11.07 -21.01 20.26
N ALA A 97 -9.79 -20.67 20.10
CA ALA A 97 -8.79 -21.60 19.58
C ALA A 97 -8.40 -22.65 20.63
N THR A 98 -8.43 -23.93 20.24
CA THR A 98 -8.11 -25.06 21.12
C THR A 98 -6.60 -25.16 21.43
N GLU A 99 -5.74 -24.64 20.55
CA GLU A 99 -4.29 -24.59 20.74
C GLU A 99 -3.73 -23.19 20.40
N PRO A 100 -2.73 -22.69 21.15
CA PRO A 100 -2.08 -21.44 20.84
C PRO A 100 -1.30 -21.58 19.54
N ALA A 101 -1.61 -20.74 18.54
CA ALA A 101 -0.85 -20.72 17.31
C ALA A 101 0.60 -20.28 17.59
N GLU A 102 1.55 -20.90 16.90
CA GLU A 102 2.97 -20.64 17.10
C GLU A 102 3.40 -19.30 16.48
N SER A 103 4.32 -18.60 17.14
CA SER A 103 4.93 -17.40 16.61
C SER A 103 5.88 -17.71 15.45
N SER A 104 5.86 -16.90 14.40
CA SER A 104 6.76 -17.02 13.24
C SER A 104 7.82 -15.93 13.24
N ARG A 105 9.09 -16.27 12.98
CA ARG A 105 10.19 -15.29 12.91
C ARG A 105 10.51 -14.89 11.49
N ILE A 106 10.21 -13.66 11.13
CA ILE A 106 10.42 -13.11 9.79
C ILE A 106 11.75 -12.34 9.79
N PRO A 107 12.79 -12.80 9.06
CA PRO A 107 14.05 -12.07 8.97
C PRO A 107 13.85 -10.73 8.26
N LEU A 108 14.57 -9.70 8.72
CA LEU A 108 14.52 -8.35 8.16
C LEU A 108 15.88 -7.97 7.57
N ARG A 109 15.85 -7.34 6.39
CA ARG A 109 16.96 -6.52 5.91
C ARG A 109 16.96 -5.21 6.68
N HIS A 110 18.11 -4.79 7.20
CA HIS A 110 18.26 -3.54 7.95
C HIS A 110 19.31 -2.66 7.31
N ARG A 111 19.01 -1.36 7.23
CA ARG A 111 19.97 -0.32 6.83
C ARG A 111 19.70 0.96 7.59
N THR A 112 20.66 1.87 7.56
CA THR A 112 20.49 3.25 8.00
C THR A 112 20.39 4.19 6.81
N THR A 113 19.70 5.31 7.01
CA THR A 113 19.51 6.38 6.02
C THR A 113 19.90 7.73 6.60
N SER A 114 20.19 8.70 5.73
CA SER A 114 20.36 10.10 6.13
C SER A 114 19.04 10.79 6.44
N GLU A 115 17.95 10.28 5.88
CA GLU A 115 16.59 10.72 6.15
C GLU A 115 16.12 10.19 7.51
N VAL A 116 15.56 11.09 8.32
CA VAL A 116 15.09 10.81 9.69
C VAL A 116 13.56 10.80 9.68
N VAL A 117 12.97 9.74 10.22
CA VAL A 117 11.52 9.65 10.44
C VAL A 117 11.24 9.70 11.94
N ASP A 118 10.64 10.78 12.41
CA ASP A 118 10.46 11.06 13.85
C ASP A 118 9.57 10.05 14.56
N THR A 119 8.64 9.44 13.85
CA THR A 119 7.72 8.44 14.38
C THR A 119 7.78 7.15 13.58
N LEU A 120 7.48 6.02 14.20
CA LEU A 120 7.38 4.75 13.48
C LEU A 120 6.40 4.88 12.30
N SER A 121 6.83 4.41 11.13
CA SER A 121 5.98 4.30 9.95
C SER A 121 6.12 2.95 9.27
N ALA A 122 5.03 2.48 8.66
CA ALA A 122 5.00 1.26 7.85
C ALA A 122 4.44 1.55 6.47
N ALA A 123 5.16 1.13 5.43
CA ALA A 123 4.76 1.24 4.03
C ALA A 123 4.64 -0.13 3.36
N LEU A 124 3.72 -0.23 2.41
CA LEU A 124 3.51 -1.40 1.56
C LEU A 124 3.71 -0.99 0.11
N GLU A 125 4.76 -1.52 -0.50
CA GLU A 125 5.22 -1.20 -1.85
C GLU A 125 4.95 -2.39 -2.78
N PRO A 126 4.19 -2.23 -3.87
CA PRO A 126 4.10 -3.24 -4.92
C PRO A 126 5.45 -3.40 -5.61
N ILE A 127 5.95 -4.63 -5.73
CA ILE A 127 7.18 -4.95 -6.49
C ILE A 127 6.91 -5.93 -7.65
N GLY A 128 5.66 -6.38 -7.80
CA GLY A 128 5.18 -7.23 -8.88
C GLY A 128 3.67 -7.48 -8.77
N ASP A 129 3.09 -8.30 -9.65
CA ASP A 129 1.63 -8.49 -9.72
C ASP A 129 1.02 -9.21 -8.51
N ASN A 130 1.84 -10.01 -7.82
CA ASN A 130 1.46 -10.78 -6.64
C ASN A 130 2.47 -10.64 -5.50
N ALA A 131 3.39 -9.68 -5.59
CA ALA A 131 4.46 -9.50 -4.62
C ALA A 131 4.61 -8.05 -4.22
N GLY A 132 5.03 -7.83 -2.98
CA GLY A 132 5.31 -6.51 -2.45
C GLY A 132 6.41 -6.53 -1.40
N ARG A 133 6.73 -5.36 -0.91
CA ARG A 133 7.70 -5.12 0.15
C ARG A 133 7.03 -4.37 1.28
N MET A 134 7.18 -4.92 2.49
CA MET A 134 6.83 -4.22 3.72
C MET A 134 8.10 -3.52 4.25
N THR A 135 7.99 -2.21 4.48
CA THR A 135 9.10 -1.40 5.01
C THR A 135 8.67 -0.69 6.29
N LEU A 136 9.42 -0.87 7.36
CA LEU A 136 9.31 -0.13 8.62
C LEU A 136 10.40 0.94 8.68
N ARG A 137 10.04 2.17 9.05
CA ARG A 137 10.98 3.28 9.26
C ARG A 137 10.82 3.81 10.68
N TRP A 138 11.93 4.02 11.38
CA TRP A 138 11.92 4.60 12.72
C TRP A 138 13.26 5.27 13.01
N GLY A 139 13.27 6.60 13.15
CA GLY A 139 14.48 7.40 13.16
C GLY A 139 15.22 7.28 11.83
N VAL A 140 16.52 6.98 11.89
CA VAL A 140 17.36 6.73 10.70
C VAL A 140 17.33 5.29 10.22
N HIS A 141 16.56 4.42 10.88
CA HIS A 141 16.58 3.00 10.62
C HIS A 141 15.46 2.56 9.70
N VAL A 142 15.81 1.70 8.74
CA VAL A 142 14.87 1.10 7.80
C VAL A 142 15.01 -0.41 7.88
N TRP A 143 13.88 -1.08 8.16
CA TRP A 143 13.76 -2.53 8.10
C TRP A 143 12.81 -2.93 6.99
N ALA A 144 13.17 -3.95 6.21
CA ALA A 144 12.35 -4.40 5.11
C ALA A 144 12.31 -5.92 5.00
N THR A 145 11.15 -6.43 4.58
CA THR A 145 10.96 -7.81 4.14
C THR A 145 10.01 -7.84 2.94
N ASP A 146 10.20 -8.82 2.09
CA ASP A 146 9.31 -9.02 0.94
C ASP A 146 8.19 -9.99 1.32
N PHE A 147 7.07 -9.86 0.63
CA PHE A 147 5.93 -10.75 0.75
C PHE A 147 5.38 -11.08 -0.63
N GLU A 148 4.60 -12.16 -0.68
CA GLU A 148 3.89 -12.55 -1.88
C GLU A 148 2.52 -13.14 -1.55
N PHE A 149 1.66 -13.19 -2.55
CA PHE A 149 0.42 -13.93 -2.53
C PHE A 149 0.61 -15.21 -3.35
N VAL A 150 0.81 -16.33 -2.67
CA VAL A 150 0.97 -17.64 -3.33
C VAL A 150 -0.34 -18.09 -3.97
N GLU A 151 -0.25 -18.91 -5.01
CA GLU A 151 -1.45 -19.52 -5.57
C GLU A 151 -1.96 -20.62 -4.63
N LEU A 152 -3.22 -20.51 -4.23
CA LEU A 152 -3.88 -21.52 -3.40
C LEU A 152 -5.03 -22.18 -4.18
N PRO A 153 -5.34 -23.46 -3.90
CA PRO A 153 -6.51 -24.12 -4.44
C PRO A 153 -7.76 -23.28 -4.19
N ARG A 154 -8.63 -23.19 -5.20
CA ARG A 154 -9.93 -22.53 -5.03
C ARG A 154 -10.67 -23.21 -3.90
N ARG A 155 -11.26 -22.43 -2.99
CA ARG A 155 -12.16 -23.02 -1.99
C ARG A 155 -13.27 -23.76 -2.71
N SER A 156 -13.55 -24.97 -2.27
CA SER A 156 -14.81 -25.63 -2.58
C SER A 156 -15.92 -24.65 -2.23
N SER A 157 -16.78 -24.34 -3.20
CA SER A 157 -17.97 -23.55 -2.90
C SER A 157 -18.72 -24.28 -1.79
N PRO A 158 -19.13 -23.59 -0.72
CA PRO A 158 -19.95 -24.24 0.30
C PRO A 158 -21.13 -24.87 -0.42
N GLU A 159 -21.42 -26.14 -0.11
CA GLU A 159 -22.63 -26.80 -0.61
C GLU A 159 -23.78 -25.84 -0.37
N ARG A 160 -24.50 -25.51 -1.45
CA ARG A 160 -25.61 -24.58 -1.44
C ARG A 160 -26.75 -25.24 -0.67
N THR A 161 -26.65 -25.25 0.66
CA THR A 161 -27.73 -25.69 1.53
C THR A 161 -28.84 -24.67 1.36
N SER A 162 -29.96 -25.12 0.82
CA SER A 162 -31.16 -24.34 0.51
C SER A 162 -31.93 -23.94 1.77
N ASN A 163 -31.22 -23.60 2.84
CA ASN A 163 -31.83 -23.04 4.04
C ASN A 163 -31.91 -21.53 3.87
N VAL A 164 -32.96 -21.10 3.18
CA VAL A 164 -33.41 -19.70 3.14
C VAL A 164 -33.85 -19.32 4.56
N GLY A 165 -32.87 -19.03 5.42
CA GLY A 165 -33.09 -18.30 6.66
C GLY A 165 -33.52 -16.88 6.32
N ARG A 166 -34.49 -16.38 7.09
CA ARG A 166 -35.05 -15.02 7.00
C ARG A 166 -33.94 -14.00 6.73
N PRO A 167 -34.09 -13.09 5.74
CA PRO A 167 -33.01 -12.17 5.38
C PRO A 167 -32.67 -11.31 6.59
N SER A 168 -31.53 -11.57 7.22
CA SER A 168 -30.92 -10.63 8.15
C SER A 168 -30.65 -9.37 7.36
N SER A 169 -31.22 -8.26 7.79
CA SER A 169 -31.04 -6.93 7.22
C SER A 169 -29.55 -6.58 7.18
N ARG A 170 -28.85 -6.96 6.11
CA ARG A 170 -27.60 -6.33 5.72
C ARG A 170 -27.94 -4.90 5.36
N THR A 171 -27.32 -3.94 6.03
CA THR A 171 -27.42 -2.53 5.68
C THR A 171 -27.08 -2.39 4.19
N ARG A 172 -28.07 -1.98 3.39
CA ARG A 172 -28.04 -2.01 1.92
C ARG A 172 -26.85 -1.24 1.34
N ASP A 173 -26.34 -0.25 2.08
CA ASP A 173 -25.22 0.61 1.67
C ASP A 173 -23.84 -0.07 1.80
N ALA A 174 -23.64 -0.91 2.83
CA ALA A 174 -22.39 -1.66 3.00
C ALA A 174 -22.18 -2.70 1.89
N ASP A 175 -23.29 -3.30 1.40
CA ASP A 175 -23.26 -4.29 0.31
C ASP A 175 -22.94 -3.63 -1.05
N LEU A 176 -23.40 -2.39 -1.29
CA LEU A 176 -23.08 -1.67 -2.53
C LEU A 176 -21.61 -1.27 -2.59
N SER A 177 -21.07 -0.63 -1.55
CA SER A 177 -19.65 -0.21 -1.52
C SER A 177 -18.70 -1.40 -1.66
N ALA A 178 -19.00 -2.51 -0.99
CA ALA A 178 -18.21 -3.75 -1.11
C ALA A 178 -18.26 -4.32 -2.54
N ARG A 179 -19.44 -4.32 -3.18
CA ARG A 179 -19.58 -4.76 -4.58
C ARG A 179 -18.83 -3.86 -5.55
N TYR A 180 -18.94 -2.54 -5.42
CA TYR A 180 -18.21 -1.60 -6.27
C TYR A 180 -16.69 -1.79 -6.12
N ARG A 181 -16.19 -1.94 -4.89
CA ARG A 181 -14.78 -2.25 -4.65
C ARG A 181 -14.38 -3.56 -5.29
N ALA A 182 -15.16 -4.63 -5.12
CA ALA A 182 -14.88 -5.93 -5.73
C ALA A 182 -14.85 -5.87 -7.27
N THR A 183 -15.76 -5.10 -7.90
CA THR A 183 -15.76 -4.88 -9.35
C THR A 183 -14.51 -4.11 -9.79
N ALA A 184 -14.15 -3.03 -9.08
CA ALA A 184 -12.96 -2.24 -9.40
C ALA A 184 -11.66 -3.07 -9.28
N LEU A 185 -11.54 -3.87 -8.22
CA LEU A 185 -10.38 -4.73 -7.96
C LEU A 185 -10.28 -5.93 -8.93
N GLY A 186 -11.29 -6.15 -9.76
CA GLY A 186 -11.23 -7.13 -10.85
C GLY A 186 -10.14 -6.80 -11.87
N SER A 187 -9.96 -5.52 -12.20
CA SER A 187 -8.97 -5.04 -13.18
C SER A 187 -7.92 -4.09 -12.60
N ARG A 188 -8.07 -3.66 -11.34
CA ARG A 188 -7.18 -2.70 -10.69
C ARG A 188 -6.55 -3.27 -9.41
N ASN A 189 -5.35 -2.80 -9.11
CA ASN A 189 -4.74 -2.89 -7.80
C ASN A 189 -5.13 -1.65 -6.99
N GLU A 190 -4.95 -1.72 -5.68
CA GLU A 190 -5.28 -0.64 -4.75
C GLU A 190 -4.18 -0.46 -3.72
N THR A 191 -3.80 0.78 -3.47
CA THR A 191 -3.06 1.18 -2.28
C THR A 191 -3.88 2.16 -1.47
N ALA A 192 -3.80 2.06 -0.15
CA ALA A 192 -4.57 2.90 0.73
C ALA A 192 -3.81 3.27 2.01
N LEU A 193 -4.18 4.42 2.53
CA LEU A 193 -3.74 5.02 3.77
C LEU A 193 -4.98 5.31 4.63
N ARG A 194 -4.93 4.91 5.90
CA ARG A 194 -5.89 5.36 6.91
C ARG A 194 -5.14 6.11 8.01
N THR A 195 -5.50 7.37 8.17
CA THR A 195 -5.01 8.25 9.23
C THR A 195 -5.58 7.83 10.59
N THR A 196 -5.08 8.43 11.66
CA THR A 196 -5.52 8.17 13.04
C THR A 196 -6.95 8.65 13.32
N ASP A 197 -7.40 9.71 12.65
CA ASP A 197 -8.77 10.22 12.70
C ASP A 197 -9.75 9.44 11.79
N GLY A 198 -9.24 8.47 11.03
CA GLY A 198 -10.03 7.54 10.24
C GLY A 198 -10.24 7.94 8.78
N ALA A 199 -9.70 9.07 8.32
CA ALA A 199 -9.76 9.45 6.90
C ALA A 199 -9.09 8.39 6.02
N HIS A 200 -9.78 8.00 4.94
CA HIS A 200 -9.29 7.03 3.98
C HIS A 200 -8.83 7.70 2.68
N ILE A 201 -7.58 7.46 2.31
CA ILE A 201 -6.98 7.94 1.06
C ILE A 201 -6.57 6.71 0.26
N GLN A 202 -7.06 6.57 -0.95
CA GLN A 202 -6.87 5.39 -1.79
C GLN A 202 -6.46 5.77 -3.21
N VAL A 203 -5.57 4.97 -3.80
CA VAL A 203 -5.25 5.03 -5.22
C VAL A 203 -5.54 3.69 -5.86
N LEU A 204 -6.25 3.73 -6.99
CA LEU A 204 -6.48 2.59 -7.86
C LEU A 204 -5.65 2.76 -9.13
N PHE A 205 -4.96 1.70 -9.53
CA PHE A 205 -4.14 1.66 -10.74
C PHE A 205 -4.33 0.32 -11.45
N GLN A 206 -4.13 0.31 -12.77
CA GLN A 206 -4.39 -0.87 -13.58
C GLN A 206 -3.41 -2.01 -13.24
N ARG A 207 -3.91 -3.24 -13.23
CA ARG A 207 -3.10 -4.45 -13.08
C ARG A 207 -2.30 -4.73 -14.35
N GLU A 208 -1.18 -5.45 -14.21
CA GLU A 208 -0.47 -6.08 -15.34
C GLU A 208 0.00 -5.07 -16.41
N VAL A 209 0.32 -3.83 -16.01
CA VAL A 209 0.93 -2.82 -16.88
C VAL A 209 2.45 -2.88 -16.69
N GLY A 210 3.09 -3.79 -17.43
CA GLY A 210 4.54 -4.04 -17.38
C GLY A 210 5.38 -3.05 -18.19
N THR A 211 6.70 -3.18 -18.10
CA THR A 211 7.67 -2.45 -18.92
C THR A 211 7.72 -2.94 -20.38
N ASP A 212 7.15 -4.10 -20.64
CA ASP A 212 6.94 -4.70 -21.96
C ASP A 212 5.67 -4.18 -22.68
N SER A 213 4.87 -3.37 -22.00
CA SER A 213 3.68 -2.77 -22.60
C SER A 213 4.02 -1.70 -23.62
N ASP A 214 3.14 -1.50 -24.61
CA ASP A 214 3.28 -0.47 -25.65
C ASP A 214 3.28 0.97 -25.09
N ASP A 215 2.85 1.15 -23.84
CA ASP A 215 2.80 2.44 -23.16
C ASP A 215 4.13 2.81 -22.50
N PHE A 216 4.95 1.83 -22.08
CA PHE A 216 6.21 2.09 -21.37
C PHE A 216 7.22 2.93 -22.18
N PRO A 217 7.49 2.64 -23.48
CA PRO A 217 8.37 3.48 -24.29
C PRO A 217 7.89 4.93 -24.45
N ARG A 218 6.60 5.21 -24.16
CA ARG A 218 6.04 6.56 -24.26
C ARG A 218 6.55 7.51 -23.19
N ILE A 219 7.07 7.00 -22.07
CA ILE A 219 7.69 7.84 -21.04
C ILE A 219 8.80 8.71 -21.67
N GLU A 220 9.58 8.15 -22.59
CA GLU A 220 10.68 8.85 -23.26
C GLU A 220 10.25 9.60 -24.52
N SER A 221 9.16 9.18 -25.19
CA SER A 221 8.70 9.82 -26.43
C SER A 221 7.62 10.89 -26.26
N THR A 222 7.04 11.03 -25.07
CA THR A 222 6.07 12.09 -24.74
C THR A 222 6.74 13.46 -24.90
N ALA A 223 6.14 14.33 -25.71
CA ALA A 223 6.69 15.65 -25.96
C ALA A 223 6.51 16.56 -24.73
N ASP A 224 7.37 17.58 -24.63
CA ASP A 224 7.26 18.57 -23.56
C ASP A 224 5.89 19.26 -23.56
N GLY A 225 5.27 19.36 -22.39
CA GLY A 225 3.90 19.87 -22.20
C GLY A 225 2.78 18.84 -22.41
N ASP A 226 3.07 17.69 -23.03
CA ASP A 226 2.07 16.65 -23.29
C ASP A 226 1.88 15.71 -22.08
N ILE A 227 0.74 15.02 -22.07
CA ILE A 227 0.39 14.01 -21.08
C ILE A 227 0.89 12.64 -21.53
N LEU A 228 1.43 11.86 -20.59
CA LEU A 228 1.68 10.45 -20.79
C LEU A 228 0.36 9.69 -20.89
N GLU A 229 0.03 9.25 -22.10
CA GLU A 229 -1.15 8.43 -22.37
C GLU A 229 -0.94 6.98 -21.91
N PHE A 230 -2.01 6.38 -21.38
CA PHE A 230 -2.08 4.94 -21.17
C PHE A 230 -3.09 4.33 -22.14
N THR A 231 -2.62 3.73 -23.23
CA THR A 231 -3.49 3.23 -24.32
C THR A 231 -4.32 2.01 -23.92
N ARG A 232 -3.81 1.20 -22.99
CA ARG A 232 -4.46 -0.05 -22.56
C ARG A 232 -4.99 -0.03 -21.13
N SER A 233 -5.00 1.14 -20.49
CA SER A 233 -5.48 1.25 -19.13
C SER A 233 -6.35 2.48 -18.90
N ALA A 234 -7.17 2.42 -17.86
CA ALA A 234 -7.83 3.60 -17.35
C ALA A 234 -6.81 4.48 -16.60
N ALA A 235 -7.12 5.77 -16.48
CA ALA A 235 -6.30 6.66 -15.68
C ALA A 235 -6.17 6.16 -14.22
N ILE A 236 -5.04 6.48 -13.60
CA ILE A 236 -4.83 6.23 -12.18
C ILE A 236 -5.86 7.07 -11.41
N ARG A 237 -6.58 6.44 -10.48
CA ARG A 237 -7.67 7.10 -9.75
C ARG A 237 -7.31 7.30 -8.30
N LEU A 238 -7.29 8.56 -7.87
CA LEU A 238 -7.21 8.92 -6.45
C LEU A 238 -8.62 9.14 -5.90
N ARG A 239 -8.88 8.63 -4.70
CA ARG A 239 -10.02 9.03 -3.87
C ARG A 239 -9.52 9.38 -2.47
N THR A 240 -9.97 10.49 -1.92
CA THR A 240 -9.53 10.98 -0.60
C THR A 240 -10.70 11.48 0.22
N GLU A 241 -10.76 11.08 1.49
CA GLU A 241 -11.79 11.52 2.45
C GLU A 241 -11.38 12.76 3.24
N ALA A 242 -10.15 13.25 3.04
CA ALA A 242 -9.64 14.51 3.59
C ALA A 242 -8.90 15.31 2.50
N PRO A 243 -8.83 16.64 2.60
CA PRO A 243 -8.00 17.44 1.70
C PRO A 243 -6.52 17.08 1.84
N LEU A 244 -5.78 17.15 0.74
CA LEU A 244 -4.35 16.81 0.69
C LEU A 244 -3.55 18.05 0.30
N GLN A 245 -2.54 18.40 1.09
CA GLN A 245 -1.65 19.52 0.83
C GLN A 245 -0.34 19.01 0.22
N PHE A 246 -0.04 19.42 -1.00
CA PHE A 246 1.20 19.12 -1.70
C PHE A 246 2.02 20.41 -1.89
N GLY A 247 3.03 20.63 -1.06
CA GLY A 247 3.75 21.91 -1.03
C GLY A 247 2.75 23.06 -0.78
N ASP A 248 2.60 23.97 -1.74
CA ASP A 248 1.64 25.08 -1.68
C ASP A 248 0.27 24.76 -2.33
N THR A 249 0.13 23.59 -2.96
CA THR A 249 -1.08 23.19 -3.70
C THR A 249 -2.02 22.35 -2.83
N LEU A 250 -3.25 22.84 -2.62
CA LEU A 250 -4.31 22.10 -1.95
C LEU A 250 -5.13 21.29 -2.97
N VAL A 251 -5.28 19.99 -2.73
CA VAL A 251 -6.20 19.10 -3.44
C VAL A 251 -7.41 18.85 -2.52
N PRO A 252 -8.56 19.52 -2.74
CA PRO A 252 -9.68 19.49 -1.82
C PRO A 252 -10.51 18.21 -1.93
N THR A 253 -11.41 18.00 -0.98
CA THR A 253 -12.56 17.10 -1.15
C THR A 253 -13.71 17.82 -1.84
N GLY A 254 -14.78 17.09 -2.19
CA GLY A 254 -16.02 17.69 -2.69
C GLY A 254 -15.96 18.24 -4.11
N ASN A 255 -14.95 17.85 -4.90
CA ASN A 255 -14.74 18.32 -6.27
C ASN A 255 -15.86 17.88 -7.23
N LEU A 256 -16.45 16.69 -7.02
CA LEU A 256 -17.59 16.21 -7.81
C LEU A 256 -18.93 16.68 -7.26
N ALA A 257 -19.06 16.79 -5.93
CA ALA A 257 -20.27 17.23 -5.26
C ALA A 257 -19.95 17.66 -3.81
N PRO A 258 -20.71 18.62 -3.23
CA PRO A 258 -20.53 19.01 -1.84
C PRO A 258 -20.62 17.80 -0.88
N ASN A 259 -19.72 17.75 0.10
CA ASN A 259 -19.62 16.68 1.11
C ASN A 259 -19.28 15.28 0.55
N PHE A 260 -18.81 15.17 -0.70
CA PHE A 260 -18.26 13.92 -1.22
C PHE A 260 -16.75 13.85 -0.99
N PRO A 261 -16.18 12.65 -0.81
CA PRO A 261 -14.75 12.44 -0.92
C PRO A 261 -14.22 13.01 -2.23
N GLY A 262 -13.02 13.59 -2.20
CA GLY A 262 -12.32 14.00 -3.41
C GLY A 262 -12.11 12.79 -4.31
N ALA A 263 -12.33 12.93 -5.61
CA ALA A 263 -12.11 11.87 -6.59
C ALA A 263 -11.49 12.44 -7.86
N TYR A 264 -10.28 12.01 -8.17
CA TYR A 264 -9.46 12.56 -9.25
C TYR A 264 -8.88 11.46 -10.14
N ALA A 265 -8.73 11.77 -11.43
CA ALA A 265 -7.78 11.06 -12.27
C ALA A 265 -6.41 11.72 -12.14
N LEU A 266 -5.37 10.92 -12.06
CA LEU A 266 -3.98 11.35 -11.96
C LEU A 266 -3.28 11.10 -13.30
N TRP A 267 -2.60 12.14 -13.79
CA TRP A 267 -1.89 12.14 -15.05
C TRP A 267 -0.47 12.66 -14.88
N LEU A 268 0.46 12.19 -15.72
CA LEU A 268 1.82 12.69 -15.76
C LEU A 268 1.97 13.61 -16.97
N ARG A 269 2.31 14.88 -16.75
CA ARG A 269 2.66 15.83 -17.80
C ARG A 269 4.18 15.96 -17.91
N LYS A 270 4.74 15.89 -19.11
CA LYS A 270 6.16 16.13 -19.33
C LYS A 270 6.46 17.62 -19.16
N ASN A 271 7.54 17.95 -18.44
CA ASN A 271 8.01 19.32 -18.24
C ASN A 271 9.53 19.38 -18.39
N GLY A 272 10.01 19.56 -19.62
CA GLY A 272 11.41 19.45 -20.00
C GLY A 272 11.93 18.03 -19.74
N THR A 273 12.93 17.91 -18.87
CA THR A 273 13.43 16.61 -18.40
C THR A 273 12.61 16.05 -17.23
N ASP A 274 11.87 16.90 -16.55
CA ASP A 274 11.09 16.61 -15.35
C ASP A 274 9.63 16.30 -15.70
N TRP A 275 8.80 16.16 -14.66
CA TRP A 275 7.40 15.79 -14.78
C TRP A 275 6.53 16.54 -13.78
N ARG A 276 5.26 16.68 -14.12
CA ARG A 276 4.22 17.21 -13.23
C ARG A 276 3.11 16.21 -13.04
N LEU A 277 2.56 16.17 -11.84
CA LEU A 277 1.35 15.42 -11.53
C LEU A 277 0.15 16.34 -11.73
N VAL A 278 -0.77 15.93 -12.60
CA VAL A 278 -2.02 16.64 -12.87
C VAL A 278 -3.18 15.90 -12.22
N PHE A 279 -3.95 16.61 -11.40
CA PHE A 279 -5.20 16.15 -10.82
C PHE A 279 -6.33 16.63 -11.70
N ASN A 280 -7.11 15.70 -12.22
CA ASN A 280 -8.21 15.99 -13.14
C ASN A 280 -9.55 15.55 -12.52
N ASN A 281 -10.60 16.37 -12.67
CA ASN A 281 -11.92 16.14 -12.08
C ASN A 281 -12.75 15.04 -12.78
N GLU A 282 -12.19 14.33 -13.76
CA GLU A 282 -12.81 13.16 -14.39
C GLU A 282 -12.13 11.85 -13.94
N PRO A 283 -12.47 11.31 -12.74
CA PRO A 283 -11.76 10.18 -12.14
C PRO A 283 -11.95 8.82 -12.84
N ASP A 284 -12.85 8.74 -13.81
CA ASP A 284 -13.21 7.49 -14.50
C ASP A 284 -12.97 7.60 -16.02
N SER A 285 -12.01 8.43 -16.44
CA SER A 285 -11.58 8.55 -17.84
C SER A 285 -10.67 7.41 -18.27
N TRP A 286 -10.78 7.03 -19.56
CA TRP A 286 -9.79 6.14 -20.17
C TRP A 286 -8.44 6.86 -20.27
N GLY A 287 -7.33 6.12 -20.22
CA GLY A 287 -5.97 6.67 -20.22
C GLY A 287 -5.54 7.42 -21.48
N THR A 288 -6.41 7.52 -22.51
CA THR A 288 -6.19 8.32 -23.72
C THR A 288 -7.20 9.47 -23.85
N GLN A 289 -7.98 9.73 -22.81
CA GLN A 289 -9.10 10.67 -22.82
C GLN A 289 -8.89 11.79 -21.81
N HIS A 290 -7.63 12.21 -21.62
CA HIS A 290 -7.36 13.40 -20.81
C HIS A 290 -8.02 14.62 -21.46
N ASP A 291 -8.83 15.34 -20.68
CA ASP A 291 -9.39 16.64 -21.05
C ASP A 291 -8.88 17.70 -20.08
N SER A 292 -8.02 18.59 -20.59
CA SER A 292 -7.39 19.66 -19.80
C SER A 292 -8.38 20.70 -19.27
N ALA A 293 -9.61 20.77 -19.80
CA ALA A 293 -10.65 21.62 -19.26
C ALA A 293 -11.07 21.22 -17.83
N PHE A 294 -10.78 19.98 -17.42
CA PHE A 294 -11.09 19.45 -16.10
C PHE A 294 -9.88 19.36 -15.17
N ASP A 295 -8.72 19.88 -15.58
CA ASP A 295 -7.54 19.96 -14.71
C ASP A 295 -7.84 20.86 -13.50
N ALA A 296 -7.70 20.28 -12.31
CA ALA A 296 -8.04 20.92 -11.03
C ALA A 296 -6.80 21.44 -10.32
N ALA A 297 -5.69 20.72 -10.42
CA ALA A 297 -4.41 21.08 -9.82
C ALA A 297 -3.26 20.45 -10.58
N GLU A 298 -2.08 21.07 -10.48
CA GLU A 298 -0.85 20.57 -11.07
C GLU A 298 0.30 20.87 -10.10
N LEU A 299 1.24 19.94 -9.97
CA LEU A 299 2.41 20.10 -9.11
C LEU A 299 3.64 19.44 -9.70
N ASP A 300 4.81 20.01 -9.40
CA ASP A 300 6.09 19.45 -9.81
C ASP A 300 6.39 18.16 -9.04
N LEU A 301 6.86 17.14 -9.76
CA LEU A 301 7.28 15.87 -9.19
C LEU A 301 8.80 15.85 -9.03
N THR A 302 9.27 15.20 -7.96
CA THR A 302 10.64 14.70 -7.95
C THR A 302 10.69 13.47 -8.84
N TYR A 303 11.53 13.50 -9.86
CA TYR A 303 11.70 12.43 -10.82
C TYR A 303 13.13 11.88 -10.76
N GLU A 304 13.26 10.57 -10.65
CA GLU A 304 14.54 9.88 -10.71
C GLU A 304 14.46 8.62 -11.58
N ARG A 305 15.61 8.26 -12.16
CA ARG A 305 15.81 6.96 -12.79
C ARG A 305 16.60 6.07 -11.85
N VAL A 306 16.05 4.90 -11.54
CA VAL A 306 16.67 3.90 -10.67
C VAL A 306 17.22 2.75 -11.50
N ASP A 307 18.50 2.45 -11.32
CA ASP A 307 19.17 1.34 -12.00
C ASP A 307 19.12 0.04 -11.17
N GLY A 308 19.13 -1.11 -11.84
CA GLY A 308 19.37 -2.41 -11.21
C GLY A 308 18.13 -3.30 -11.06
N VAL A 309 18.02 -4.01 -9.94
CA VAL A 309 17.05 -5.12 -9.70
C VAL A 309 15.57 -4.70 -9.84
N ASP A 310 15.30 -3.40 -9.83
CA ASP A 310 13.96 -2.83 -9.86
C ASP A 310 13.55 -2.26 -11.24
N SER A 311 14.39 -2.42 -12.28
CA SER A 311 14.16 -1.84 -13.62
C SER A 311 12.99 -2.45 -14.40
N ASP A 312 12.51 -3.63 -14.00
CA ASP A 312 11.49 -4.40 -14.73
C ASP A 312 10.13 -4.39 -14.02
N ARG A 313 9.95 -3.50 -13.03
CA ARG A 313 8.73 -3.44 -12.22
C ARG A 313 7.53 -2.94 -13.02
N PRO A 314 6.34 -3.57 -12.88
CA PRO A 314 5.12 -3.04 -13.47
C PRO A 314 4.74 -1.70 -12.83
N LEU A 315 3.90 -0.93 -13.52
CA LEU A 315 3.35 0.31 -13.02
C LEU A 315 2.67 0.08 -11.67
N ALA A 316 3.16 0.79 -10.67
CA ALA A 316 2.67 0.77 -9.31
C ALA A 316 2.47 2.20 -8.81
N VAL A 317 1.39 2.40 -8.05
CA VAL A 317 1.17 3.66 -7.34
C VAL A 317 0.90 3.36 -5.88
N TYR A 318 1.68 3.94 -4.99
CA TYR A 318 1.65 3.60 -3.57
C TYR A 318 1.99 4.76 -2.65
N PHE A 319 1.60 4.61 -1.39
CA PHE A 319 1.85 5.59 -0.34
C PHE A 319 3.01 5.15 0.53
N VAL A 320 3.91 6.09 0.85
CA VAL A 320 4.96 5.91 1.84
C VAL A 320 4.78 6.94 2.95
N PRO A 321 4.29 6.53 4.12
CA PRO A 321 4.20 7.42 5.26
C PRO A 321 5.59 7.74 5.81
N PHE A 322 5.82 9.02 6.11
CA PHE A 322 7.08 9.61 6.57
C PHE A 322 6.91 10.38 7.89
N GLY A 323 5.97 9.93 8.72
CA GLY A 323 5.64 10.56 10.00
C GLY A 323 4.14 10.49 10.24
N ALA A 324 3.66 11.25 11.23
CA ALA A 324 2.22 11.40 11.46
C ALA A 324 1.54 12.21 10.35
N ASP A 325 2.20 13.29 9.89
CA ASP A 325 1.60 14.28 8.99
C ASP A 325 2.26 14.32 7.61
N GLU A 326 3.45 13.75 7.45
CA GLU A 326 4.19 13.74 6.19
C GLU A 326 4.05 12.40 5.48
N ASN A 327 3.67 12.43 4.22
CA ASN A 327 3.45 11.25 3.39
C ASN A 327 4.02 11.48 1.99
N ARG A 328 4.25 10.41 1.25
CA ARG A 328 4.65 10.45 -0.15
C ARG A 328 3.71 9.61 -0.99
N LEU A 329 3.27 10.17 -2.10
CA LEU A 329 2.70 9.43 -3.22
C LEU A 329 3.84 9.10 -4.18
N ILE A 330 4.00 7.81 -4.49
CA ILE A 330 5.02 7.33 -5.41
C ILE A 330 4.33 6.64 -6.59
N LEU A 331 4.69 7.03 -7.80
CA LEU A 331 4.46 6.26 -9.01
C LEU A 331 5.80 5.63 -9.41
N HIS A 332 5.81 4.32 -9.61
CA HIS A 332 7.00 3.57 -10.03
C HIS A 332 6.64 2.72 -11.25
N TRP A 333 7.41 2.85 -12.32
CA TRP A 333 7.29 2.00 -13.50
C TRP A 333 8.67 1.73 -14.09
N GLY A 334 9.12 0.48 -14.01
CA GLY A 334 10.46 0.08 -14.41
C GLY A 334 11.55 0.89 -13.69
N GLU A 335 12.41 1.54 -14.45
CA GLU A 335 13.44 2.44 -13.92
C GLU A 335 12.90 3.82 -13.51
N HIS A 336 11.65 4.17 -13.80
CA HIS A 336 11.12 5.52 -13.58
C HIS A 336 10.40 5.63 -12.24
N VAL A 337 10.81 6.59 -11.41
CA VAL A 337 10.17 6.88 -10.13
C VAL A 337 9.78 8.36 -10.06
N TRP A 338 8.50 8.61 -9.79
CA TRP A 338 7.96 9.93 -9.54
C TRP A 338 7.44 10.02 -8.12
N THR A 339 7.84 11.05 -7.40
CA THR A 339 7.50 11.26 -6.00
C THR A 339 6.86 12.63 -5.79
N ALA A 340 5.73 12.64 -5.07
CA ALA A 340 5.09 13.84 -4.54
C ALA A 340 4.94 13.71 -3.02
N GLY A 341 5.51 14.66 -2.27
CA GLY A 341 5.27 14.78 -0.83
C GLY A 341 3.93 15.44 -0.56
N PHE A 342 3.18 14.95 0.43
CA PHE A 342 1.92 15.55 0.86
C PHE A 342 1.67 15.40 2.36
N ALA A 343 0.82 16.29 2.87
CA ALA A 343 0.23 16.20 4.18
C ALA A 343 -1.29 16.04 4.07
N VAL A 344 -1.89 15.39 5.06
CA VAL A 344 -3.35 15.32 5.19
C VAL A 344 -3.81 16.53 5.99
N VAL A 345 -4.72 17.33 5.44
CA VAL A 345 -5.25 18.53 6.10
C VAL A 345 -6.54 18.19 6.82
N GLN A 346 -6.68 18.68 8.05
CA GLN A 346 -7.88 18.51 8.88
C GLN A 346 -8.90 19.62 8.68
#